data_AF-A0A183IX91-F1
#
_entry.id   AF-A0A183IX91-F1
#
_cell.length_a   1.000
_cell.length_b   1.000
_cell.length_c   1.000
_cell.angle_alpha   90.00
_cell.angle_beta   90.00
_cell.angle_gamma   90.00
#
_symmetry.space_group_name_H-M   'P 1'
#
loop_
_entity.id
_entity.type
_entity.pdbx_description
1 polymer ?
#
loop_
_entity_poly.entity_id
_entity_poly.type
_entity_poly.pdbx_seq_one_letter_code
_entity_poly.pdbx_strand_id
1 'polypeptide(L)'
;MLQPADSDIEALENRELESGLDPSSYAFLLARYLELNELSYALLLWKRIPKETKAENGDVGAVWDIGKKLWVLDFVGAYAAMKKEWNEPLR
;
A
#
# COMPACT_ATOMS: atom_id res chain seq x y z
N MET A 1 -20.26 14.14 -4.13
CA MET A 1 -19.03 14.95 -4.16
C MET A 1 -17.94 14.07 -3.58
N LEU A 2 -17.19 13.36 -4.43
CA LEU A 2 -16.11 12.47 -4.01
C LEU A 2 -15.01 13.30 -3.36
N GLN A 3 -14.42 12.82 -2.26
CA GLN A 3 -13.36 13.55 -1.57
C GLN A 3 -12.07 13.50 -2.39
N PRO A 4 -11.15 14.48 -2.24
CA PRO A 4 -9.89 14.49 -2.99
C PRO A 4 -9.04 13.23 -2.81
N ALA A 5 -9.11 12.55 -1.65
CA ALA A 5 -8.40 11.29 -1.41
C ALA A 5 -8.94 10.12 -2.26
N ASP A 6 -10.25 10.08 -2.55
CA ASP A 6 -10.86 9.04 -3.40
C ASP A 6 -10.41 9.20 -4.86
N SER A 7 -10.18 10.46 -5.29
CA SER A 7 -9.69 10.80 -6.63
C SER A 7 -8.25 10.32 -6.88
N ASP A 8 -7.40 10.27 -5.85
CA ASP A 8 -6.01 9.83 -5.99
C ASP A 8 -5.90 8.30 -6.10
N ILE A 9 -6.76 7.56 -5.37
CA ILE A 9 -6.80 6.09 -5.41
C ILE A 9 -7.30 5.62 -6.78
N GLU A 10 -8.43 6.14 -7.25
CA GLU A 10 -9.00 5.75 -8.55
C GLU A 10 -8.02 6.03 -9.70
N ALA A 11 -7.31 7.17 -9.66
CA ALA A 11 -6.30 7.50 -10.66
C ALA A 11 -5.08 6.55 -10.61
N LEU A 12 -4.70 6.06 -9.44
CA LEU A 12 -3.64 5.05 -9.29
C LEU A 12 -4.11 3.67 -9.75
N GLU A 13 -5.34 3.27 -9.43
CA GLU A 13 -5.93 2.01 -9.87
C GLU A 13 -6.02 1.94 -11.39
N ASN A 14 -6.52 2.99 -12.04
CA ASN A 14 -6.62 3.05 -13.50
C ASN A 14 -5.23 2.93 -14.16
N ARG A 15 -4.24 3.67 -13.68
CA ARG A 15 -2.85 3.58 -14.19
C ARG A 15 -2.24 2.19 -13.98
N GLU A 16 -2.53 1.57 -12.84
CA GLU A 16 -2.07 0.22 -12.53
C GLU A 16 -2.62 -0.80 -13.52
N LEU A 17 -3.90 -0.69 -13.89
CA LEU A 17 -4.54 -1.58 -14.85
C LEU A 17 -4.08 -1.32 -16.30
N GLU A 18 -3.78 -0.07 -16.66
CA GLU A 18 -3.34 0.30 -18.01
C GLU A 18 -1.88 -0.08 -18.29
N SER A 19 -0.99 0.15 -17.32
CA SER A 19 0.45 0.10 -17.55
C SER A 19 1.29 -0.41 -16.37
N GLY A 20 0.65 -0.72 -15.24
CA GLY A 20 1.34 -0.95 -13.98
C GLY A 20 1.76 0.35 -13.29
N LEU A 21 2.36 0.23 -12.11
CA LEU A 21 2.87 1.36 -11.33
C LEU A 21 4.36 1.19 -11.02
N ASP A 22 5.03 2.29 -10.71
CA ASP A 22 6.35 2.24 -10.08
C ASP A 22 6.24 1.74 -8.62
N PRO A 23 7.33 1.23 -8.02
CA PRO A 23 7.30 0.68 -6.67
C PRO A 23 6.80 1.66 -5.60
N SER A 24 7.11 2.96 -5.68
CA SER A 24 6.67 3.95 -4.69
C SER A 24 5.16 4.21 -4.79
N SER A 25 4.63 4.30 -6.01
CA SER A 25 3.19 4.39 -6.26
C SER A 25 2.43 3.16 -5.76
N TYR A 26 2.98 1.96 -5.92
CA TYR A 26 2.41 0.74 -5.34
C TYR A 26 2.40 0.76 -3.81
N ALA A 27 3.49 1.22 -3.18
CA ALA A 27 3.57 1.34 -1.72
C ALA A 27 2.51 2.33 -1.19
N PHE A 28 2.34 3.46 -1.88
CA PHE A 28 1.34 4.47 -1.55
C PHE A 28 -0.10 3.94 -1.70
N LEU A 29 -0.43 3.32 -2.83
CA LEU A 29 -1.76 2.74 -3.05
C LEU A 29 -2.09 1.66 -2.00
N LEU A 30 -1.11 0.82 -1.67
CA LEU A 30 -1.27 -0.19 -0.63
C LEU A 30 -1.51 0.46 0.75
N ALA A 31 -0.78 1.52 1.09
CA ALA A 31 -0.95 2.25 2.35
C ALA A 31 -2.34 2.90 2.46
N ARG A 32 -2.86 3.46 1.35
CA ARG A 32 -4.21 4.03 1.29
C ARG A 32 -5.29 2.99 1.58
N TYR A 33 -5.19 1.77 1.02
CA TYR A 33 -6.13 0.71 1.36
C TYR A 33 -6.08 0.34 2.85
N LEU A 34 -4.89 0.35 3.48
CA LEU A 34 -4.80 0.09 4.92
C LEU A 34 -5.42 1.22 5.75
N GLU A 35 -5.22 2.48 5.36
CA GLU A 35 -5.81 3.67 6.00
C GLU A 35 -7.34 3.63 5.96
N LEU A 36 -7.92 3.22 4.83
CA LEU A 36 -9.36 3.05 4.65
C LEU A 36 -9.91 1.77 5.27
N ASN A 37 -9.06 0.95 5.90
CA ASN A 37 -9.38 -0.37 6.44
C ASN A 37 -9.94 -1.35 5.37
N GLU A 38 -9.59 -1.15 4.11
CA GLU A 38 -9.92 -1.99 2.96
C GLU A 38 -8.89 -3.11 2.79
N LEU A 39 -8.74 -3.94 3.83
CA LEU A 39 -7.68 -4.97 3.89
C LEU A 39 -7.78 -6.02 2.76
N SER A 40 -9.00 -6.29 2.30
CA SER A 40 -9.24 -7.20 1.17
C SER A 40 -8.67 -6.65 -0.13
N TYR A 41 -8.82 -5.34 -0.39
CA TYR A 41 -8.25 -4.70 -1.58
C TYR A 41 -6.73 -4.63 -1.49
N ALA A 42 -6.17 -4.36 -0.31
CA ALA A 42 -4.73 -4.45 -0.08
C ALA A 42 -4.17 -5.86 -0.39
N LEU A 43 -4.87 -6.92 0.04
CA LEU A 43 -4.47 -8.30 -0.26
C LEU A 43 -4.51 -8.60 -1.77
N LEU A 44 -5.58 -8.17 -2.46
CA LEU A 44 -5.71 -8.37 -3.90
C LEU A 44 -4.62 -7.62 -4.65
N LEU A 45 -4.35 -6.36 -4.31
CA LEU A 45 -3.26 -5.58 -4.87
C LEU A 45 -1.91 -6.29 -4.64
N TRP A 46 -1.62 -6.72 -3.41
CA TRP A 46 -0.38 -7.42 -3.08
C TRP A 46 -0.15 -8.66 -3.96
N LYS A 47 -1.21 -9.37 -4.34
CA LYS A 47 -1.10 -10.54 -5.25
C LYS A 47 -0.80 -10.14 -6.70
N ARG A 48 -1.22 -8.95 -7.15
CA ARG A 48 -0.94 -8.44 -8.51
C ARG A 48 0.47 -7.88 -8.66
N ILE A 49 1.03 -7.25 -7.63
CA ILE A 49 2.35 -6.61 -7.71
C ILE A 49 3.43 -7.63 -8.13
N PRO A 50 4.25 -7.35 -9.18
CA PRO A 50 5.36 -8.19 -9.61
C PRO A 50 6.39 -8.46 -8.51
N LYS A 51 7.12 -9.57 -8.60
CA LYS A 51 8.13 -9.94 -7.57
C LYS A 51 9.30 -8.97 -7.58
N GLU A 52 9.67 -8.50 -8.76
CA GLU A 52 10.76 -7.57 -9.03
C GLU A 52 10.49 -6.24 -8.34
N THR A 53 9.29 -5.68 -8.53
CA THR A 53 8.82 -4.45 -7.87
C THR A 53 8.86 -4.53 -6.34
N LYS A 54 8.51 -5.69 -5.77
CA LYS A 54 8.58 -5.92 -4.30
C LYS A 54 10.02 -5.96 -3.78
N ALA A 55 10.98 -6.36 -4.60
CA ALA A 55 12.38 -6.44 -4.24
C ALA A 55 13.11 -5.10 -4.44
N GLU A 56 12.66 -4.29 -5.40
CA GLU A 56 13.26 -2.98 -5.71
C GLU A 56 13.00 -1.92 -4.63
N ASN A 57 11.83 -1.93 -4.00
CA ASN A 57 11.50 -0.98 -2.95
C ASN A 57 11.04 -1.68 -1.66
N GLY A 58 11.82 -1.49 -0.59
CA GLY A 58 11.53 -2.02 0.74
C GLY A 58 10.26 -1.44 1.38
N ASP A 59 9.72 -0.34 0.86
CA ASP A 59 8.48 0.27 1.36
C ASP A 59 7.26 -0.56 1.02
N VAL A 60 7.18 -1.14 -0.18
CA VAL A 60 6.05 -2.00 -0.58
C VAL A 60 5.94 -3.19 0.38
N GLY A 61 7.06 -3.83 0.69
CA GLY A 61 7.13 -4.92 1.66
C GLY A 61 6.78 -4.48 3.08
N ALA A 62 7.30 -3.34 3.53
CA ALA A 62 7.04 -2.82 4.86
C ALA A 62 5.56 -2.43 5.07
N VAL A 63 4.90 -1.83 4.07
CA VAL A 63 3.46 -1.55 4.12
C VAL A 63 2.68 -2.86 4.21
N TRP A 64 3.05 -3.88 3.44
CA TRP A 64 2.41 -5.19 3.53
C TRP A 64 2.60 -5.87 4.90
N ASP A 65 3.75 -5.69 5.53
CA ASP A 65 4.00 -6.18 6.89
C ASP A 65 3.06 -5.55 7.92
N ILE A 66 2.74 -4.25 7.78
CA ILE A 66 1.69 -3.59 8.58
C ILE A 66 0.33 -4.22 8.29
N GLY A 67 -0.02 -4.42 7.01
CA GLY A 67 -1.29 -5.02 6.60
C GLY A 67 -1.53 -6.42 7.18
N LYS A 68 -0.49 -7.28 7.20
CA LYS A 68 -0.57 -8.61 7.82
C LYS A 68 -0.90 -8.55 9.31
N LYS A 69 -0.41 -7.53 10.02
CA LYS A 69 -0.67 -7.34 11.45
C LYS A 69 -2.08 -6.82 11.71
N LEU A 70 -2.53 -5.85 10.91
CA LEU A 70 -3.91 -5.36 10.95
C LEU A 70 -4.90 -6.49 10.69
N TRP A 71 -4.61 -7.41 9.76
CA TRP A 71 -5.45 -8.58 9.45
C TRP A 71 -5.72 -9.47 10.67
N VAL A 72 -4.76 -9.59 11.58
CA VAL A 72 -4.88 -10.39 12.82
C VAL A 72 -5.12 -9.53 14.06
N LEU A 73 -5.49 -8.25 13.87
CA LEU A 73 -5.74 -7.27 14.93
C LEU A 73 -4.53 -7.05 15.87
N ASP A 74 -3.30 -7.30 15.40
CA ASP A 74 -2.05 -6.97 16.09
C ASP A 74 -1.75 -5.46 15.93
N PHE A 75 -2.54 -4.61 16.59
CA PHE A 75 -2.37 -3.16 16.50
C PHE A 75 -1.03 -2.69 17.09
N VAL A 76 -0.59 -3.28 18.19
CA VAL A 76 0.70 -2.95 18.83
C VAL A 76 1.84 -3.20 17.85
N GLY A 77 1.85 -4.37 17.21
CA GLY A 77 2.84 -4.68 16.19
C GLY A 77 2.69 -3.81 14.94
N ALA A 78 1.47 -3.45 14.53
CA ALA A 78 1.24 -2.60 13.37
C ALA A 78 1.84 -1.20 13.59
N TYR A 79 1.57 -0.58 14.73
CA TYR A 79 2.19 0.71 15.11
C TYR A 79 3.70 0.61 15.30
N ALA A 80 4.22 -0.53 15.75
CA ALA A 80 5.66 -0.76 15.82
C ALA A 80 6.29 -0.84 14.42
N ALA A 81 5.65 -1.54 13.48
CA ALA A 81 6.12 -1.68 12.10
C ALA A 81 6.10 -0.37 11.31
N MET A 82 5.23 0.59 11.68
CA MET A 82 5.21 1.94 11.10
C MET A 82 6.44 2.78 11.44
N LYS A 83 7.18 2.43 12.50
CA LYS A 83 8.36 3.18 12.99
C LYS A 83 9.61 2.80 12.18
N LYS A 84 9.65 3.26 10.93
CA LYS A 84 10.81 3.22 10.05
C LYS A 84 10.92 4.52 9.27
N GLU A 85 12.07 4.74 8.65
CA GLU A 85 12.22 5.79 7.65
C GLU A 85 11.52 5.35 6.35
N TRP A 86 10.67 6.21 5.81
CA TRP A 86 9.92 6.00 4.57
C TRP A 86 10.49 6.86 3.45
N ASN A 87 10.42 6.37 2.21
CA ASN A 87 10.69 7.20 1.04
C ASN A 87 9.43 7.96 0.63
N GLU A 88 9.61 9.03 -0.14
CA GLU A 88 8.48 9.72 -0.78
C GLU A 88 7.68 8.73 -1.68
N PRO A 89 6.33 8.80 -1.69
CA PRO A 89 5.47 9.81 -1.04
C PRO A 89 4.94 9.41 0.35
N LEU A 90 5.52 8.39 1.01
CA LEU A 90 5.07 7.89 2.31
C LEU A 90 5.71 8.62 3.52
N ARG A 91 6.63 9.54 3.26
CA ARG A 91 7.37 10.29 4.28
C ARG A 91 6.55 11.44 4.88
#